data_AF-A0A813WA70-F1
#
_entry.id   AF-A0A813WA70-F1
#
_cell.length_a   1.000
_cell.length_b   1.000
_cell.length_c   1.000
_cell.angle_alpha   90.00
_cell.angle_beta   90.00
_cell.angle_gamma   90.00
#
_symmetry.space_group_name_H-M   'P 1'
#
loop_
_entity.id
_entity.type
_entity.pdbx_description
1 polymer ?
#
loop_
_entity_poly.entity_id
_entity_poly.type
_entity_poly.pdbx_seq_one_letter_code
_entity_poly.pdbx_strand_id
1 'polypeptide(L)'
;MIIPISGCLFHFGQCIWHEVQPCGLQKKYNEDKFFLLSVKTLTAIAFLPIDDIVNTFELLEKEFHDDTNDLLQYFEKTWIGKRKKR
;
A
#
# COMPACT_ATOMS: atom_id res chain seq x y z
N MET A 1 -8.21 8.35 30.07
CA MET A 1 -7.39 7.51 29.16
C MET A 1 -7.52 8.12 27.77
N ILE A 2 -6.59 8.98 27.37
CA ILE A 2 -6.59 9.56 26.03
C ILE A 2 -5.86 8.56 25.15
N ILE A 3 -6.58 7.93 24.21
CA ILE A 3 -5.93 7.16 23.16
C ILE A 3 -5.32 8.20 22.22
N PRO A 4 -3.99 8.33 22.11
CA PRO A 4 -3.41 9.25 21.14
C PRO A 4 -3.84 8.78 19.74
N ILE A 5 -4.43 9.68 18.95
CA ILE A 5 -4.81 9.38 17.57
C ILE A 5 -3.52 9.11 16.78
N SER A 6 -3.27 7.85 16.43
CA SER A 6 -2.15 7.43 15.59
C SER A 6 -2.61 7.25 14.16
N GLY A 7 -2.60 8.34 13.39
CA GLY A 7 -2.96 8.34 11.97
C GLY A 7 -4.46 8.26 11.69
N CYS A 8 -4.81 8.14 10.40
CA CYS A 8 -6.19 8.07 9.92
C CYS A 8 -6.28 7.13 8.71
N LEU A 9 -6.96 5.99 8.86
CA LEU A 9 -7.12 4.99 7.79
C LEU A 9 -7.79 5.57 6.54
N PHE A 10 -8.75 6.49 6.73
CA PHE A 10 -9.41 7.17 5.62
C PHE A 10 -8.41 7.97 4.79
N HIS A 11 -7.60 8.83 5.42
CA HIS A 11 -6.59 9.61 4.71
C HIS A 11 -5.50 8.72 4.11
N PHE A 12 -5.09 7.65 4.80
CA PHE A 12 -4.12 6.69 4.28
C PHE A 12 -4.63 6.02 2.99
N GLY A 13 -5.88 5.53 2.99
CA GLY A 13 -6.51 4.99 1.80
C GLY A 13 -6.68 6.03 0.68
N GLN A 14 -6.98 7.29 1.01
CA GLN A 14 -7.03 8.38 0.04
C GLN A 14 -5.66 8.61 -0.60
N CYS A 15 -4.56 8.63 0.16
CA CYS A 15 -3.22 8.77 -0.40
C CYS A 15 -2.90 7.67 -1.42
N ILE A 16 -3.21 6.41 -1.10
CA ILE A 16 -3.01 5.28 -2.03
C ILE A 16 -3.87 5.46 -3.29
N TRP A 17 -5.14 5.85 -3.13
CA TRP A 17 -6.03 6.13 -4.27
C TRP A 17 -5.55 7.29 -5.14
N HIS A 18 -4.98 8.33 -4.53
CA HIS A 18 -4.40 9.44 -5.26
C HIS A 18 -3.17 9.03 -6.06
N GLU A 19 -2.38 8.06 -5.60
CA GLU A 19 -1.23 7.53 -6.33
C GLU A 19 -1.64 6.57 -7.47
N VAL A 20 -2.73 5.82 -7.31
CA VAL A 20 -3.27 4.93 -8.36
C VAL A 20 -3.57 5.70 -9.67
N GLN A 21 -3.97 6.96 -9.57
CA GLN A 21 -4.34 7.80 -10.72
C GLN A 21 -3.16 8.16 -11.64
N PRO A 22 -2.07 8.81 -11.16
CA PRO A 22 -0.90 9.12 -11.99
C PRO A 22 -0.17 7.87 -12.50
N CYS A 23 -0.28 6.72 -11.83
CA CYS A 23 0.22 5.44 -12.35
C CYS A 23 -0.61 4.89 -13.53
N GLY A 24 -1.71 5.54 -13.93
CA GLY A 24 -2.59 5.04 -15.00
C GLY A 24 -3.45 3.83 -14.60
N LEU A 25 -3.50 3.50 -13.31
CA LEU A 25 -4.13 2.28 -12.79
C LEU A 25 -5.62 2.49 -12.45
N GLN A 26 -6.17 3.69 -12.65
CA GLN A 26 -7.56 4.03 -12.31
C GLN A 26 -8.59 3.09 -12.96
N LYS A 27 -8.42 2.77 -14.25
CA LYS A 27 -9.35 1.88 -14.96
C LYS A 27 -9.29 0.47 -14.36
N LYS A 28 -8.07 -0.06 -14.18
CA LYS A 28 -7.82 -1.37 -13.56
C LYS A 28 -8.42 -1.45 -12.17
N TYR A 29 -8.26 -0.41 -11.35
CA TYR A 29 -8.83 -0.34 -10.00
C TYR A 29 -10.37 -0.47 -9.98
N ASN A 30 -11.05 0.11 -10.97
CA ASN A 30 -12.52 0.10 -11.02
C ASN A 30 -13.09 -1.18 -11.64
N GLU A 31 -12.37 -1.80 -12.59
CA GLU A 31 -12.87 -2.91 -13.39
C GLU A 31 -12.38 -4.28 -12.92
N ASP A 32 -11.19 -4.35 -12.32
CA ASP A 32 -10.57 -5.59 -11.83
C ASP A 32 -10.71 -5.72 -10.31
N LYS A 33 -11.54 -6.66 -9.88
CA LYS A 33 -11.79 -6.94 -8.46
C LYS A 33 -10.57 -7.49 -7.72
N PHE A 34 -9.69 -8.24 -8.40
CA PHE A 34 -8.48 -8.77 -7.79
C PHE A 34 -7.51 -7.63 -7.54
N PHE A 35 -7.28 -6.77 -8.54
CA PHE A 35 -6.43 -5.60 -8.36
C PHE A 35 -6.98 -4.63 -7.29
N LEU A 36 -8.30 -4.37 -7.29
CA LEU A 36 -8.96 -3.62 -6.21
C LEU A 36 -8.67 -4.21 -4.83
N LEU A 37 -8.76 -5.54 -4.70
CA LEU A 37 -8.48 -6.24 -3.45
C LEU A 37 -7.01 -6.13 -3.04
N SER A 38 -6.07 -6.28 -3.99
CA SER A 38 -4.64 -6.11 -3.71
C SER A 38 -4.33 -4.70 -3.21
N VAL A 39 -4.87 -3.67 -3.84
CA VAL A 39 -4.69 -2.27 -3.39
C VAL A 39 -5.33 -2.03 -2.02
N LYS A 40 -6.49 -2.62 -1.72
CA LYS A 40 -7.08 -2.55 -0.37
C LYS A 40 -6.25 -3.28 0.67
N THR A 41 -5.59 -4.37 0.27
CA THR A 41 -4.69 -5.12 1.16
C THR A 41 -3.44 -4.31 1.52
N LEU A 42 -2.93 -3.47 0.61
CA LEU A 42 -1.86 -2.50 0.96
C LEU A 42 -2.28 -1.59 2.11
N THR A 43 -3.52 -1.10 2.11
CA THR A 43 -4.06 -0.29 3.23
C THR A 43 -4.20 -1.12 4.52
N ALA A 44 -4.50 -2.41 4.41
CA ALA A 44 -4.66 -3.31 5.56
C ALA A 44 -3.34 -3.61 6.28
N ILE A 45 -2.18 -3.39 5.64
CA ILE A 45 -0.86 -3.54 6.26
C ILE A 45 -0.72 -2.70 7.53
N ALA A 46 -1.43 -1.57 7.63
CA ALA A 46 -1.44 -0.71 8.81
C ALA A 46 -1.92 -1.41 10.10
N PHE A 47 -2.57 -2.57 10.00
CA PHE A 47 -3.05 -3.36 11.14
C PHE A 47 -2.12 -4.51 11.54
N LEU A 48 -1.01 -4.70 10.83
CA LEU A 48 -0.05 -5.75 11.15
C LEU A 48 0.90 -5.33 12.29
N PRO A 49 1.43 -6.29 13.06
CA PRO A 49 2.61 -6.05 13.89
C PRO A 49 3.76 -5.50 13.05
N ILE A 50 4.54 -4.57 13.62
CA ILE A 50 5.63 -3.88 12.91
C ILE A 50 6.62 -4.87 12.28
N ASP A 51 6.92 -5.97 12.98
CA ASP A 51 7.86 -7.00 12.54
C ASP A 51 7.36 -7.77 11.30
N ASP A 52 6.06 -7.76 11.03
CA ASP A 52 5.42 -8.48 9.92
C ASP A 52 5.20 -7.60 8.68
N ILE A 53 5.31 -6.26 8.82
CA ILE A 53 5.00 -5.30 7.74
C ILE A 53 5.87 -5.55 6.50
N VAL A 54 7.19 -5.65 6.67
CA VAL A 54 8.14 -5.79 5.55
C VAL A 54 7.92 -7.12 4.83
N ASN A 55 7.84 -8.22 5.59
CA ASN A 55 7.65 -9.55 5.00
C ASN A 55 6.30 -9.64 4.27
N THR A 56 5.24 -9.07 4.83
CA THR A 56 3.92 -9.07 4.21
C THR A 56 3.89 -8.22 2.94
N PHE A 57 4.57 -7.07 2.95
CA PHE A 57 4.69 -6.25 1.75
C PHE A 57 5.46 -6.98 0.64
N GLU A 58 6.61 -7.59 0.93
CA GLU A 58 7.39 -8.39 -0.03
C GLU A 58 6.59 -9.59 -0.60
N LEU A 59 5.64 -10.13 0.16
CA LEU A 59 4.71 -11.15 -0.34
C LEU A 59 3.64 -10.55 -1.25
N LEU A 60 3.06 -9.41 -0.86
CA LEU A 60 2.04 -8.73 -1.66
C LEU A 60 2.58 -8.25 -2.99
N GLU A 61 3.81 -7.71 -3.04
CA GLU A 61 4.45 -7.29 -4.30
C GLU A 61 4.45 -8.39 -5.38
N LYS A 62 4.52 -9.66 -4.98
CA LYS A 62 4.51 -10.81 -5.92
C LYS A 62 3.15 -11.07 -6.55
N GLU A 63 2.07 -10.60 -5.92
CA GLU A 63 0.70 -10.70 -6.42
C GLU A 63 0.33 -9.55 -7.37
N PHE A 64 1.20 -8.54 -7.46
CA PHE A 64 1.03 -7.40 -8.33
C PHE A 64 1.69 -7.64 -9.70
N HIS A 65 1.16 -6.98 -10.72
CA HIS A 65 1.67 -7.06 -12.10
C HIS A 65 2.73 -5.97 -12.36
N ASP A 66 3.56 -6.16 -13.38
CA ASP A 66 4.66 -5.24 -13.74
C ASP A 66 4.21 -3.77 -13.95
N ASP A 67 2.97 -3.56 -14.38
CA ASP A 67 2.37 -2.23 -14.59
C ASP A 67 2.11 -1.46 -13.28
N THR A 68 2.35 -2.06 -12.11
CA THR A 68 2.09 -1.46 -10.78
C THR A 68 3.34 -1.06 -10.02
N ASN A 69 4.51 -1.21 -10.64
CA ASN A 69 5.81 -0.96 -10.01
C ASN A 69 5.93 0.45 -9.40
N ASP A 70 5.41 1.47 -10.09
CA ASP A 70 5.45 2.86 -9.59
C ASP A 70 4.62 3.04 -8.31
N LEU A 71 3.45 2.39 -8.22
CA LEU A 71 2.59 2.40 -7.05
C LEU A 71 3.27 1.70 -5.85
N LEU A 72 3.90 0.55 -6.10
CA LEU A 72 4.61 -0.21 -5.07
C LEU A 72 5.84 0.56 -4.56
N GLN A 73 6.62 1.16 -5.45
CA GLN A 73 7.75 2.01 -5.08
C GLN A 73 7.33 3.24 -4.27
N TYR A 74 6.23 3.89 -4.65
CA TYR A 74 5.63 4.96 -3.85
C TYR A 74 5.28 4.45 -2.45
N PHE A 75 4.61 3.31 -2.36
CA PHE A 75 4.16 2.75 -1.10
C PHE A 75 5.32 2.42 -0.18
N GLU A 76 6.30 1.66 -0.68
CA GLU A 76 7.50 1.27 0.07
C GLU A 76 8.26 2.51 0.56
N LYS A 77 8.51 3.48 -0.32
CA LYS A 77 9.27 4.69 0.02
C LYS A 77 8.55 5.56 1.05
N THR A 78 7.23 5.66 0.98
CA THR A 78 6.43 6.61 1.78
C THR A 78 6.05 6.04 3.14
N TRP A 79 5.67 4.75 3.20
CA TRP A 79 5.03 4.16 4.37
C TRP A 79 5.86 3.10 5.10
N ILE A 80 6.78 2.43 4.41
CA ILE A 80 7.66 1.41 5.01
C ILE A 80 9.05 1.99 5.28
N GLY A 81 9.60 2.73 4.31
CA GLY A 81 10.96 3.24 4.29
C GLY A 81 11.94 2.25 3.63
N LYS A 82 12.98 2.78 2.97
CA LYS A 82 14.02 1.93 2.38
C LYS A 82 14.79 1.21 3.49
N ARG A 83 14.95 -0.11 3.37
CA ARG A 83 15.89 -0.90 4.19
C ARG A 83 17.24 -0.17 4.22
N LYS A 84 17.73 0.23 5.40
CA LYS A 84 19.14 0.62 5.53
C LYS A 84 19.96 -0.58 5.07
N LYS A 85 20.69 -0.46 3.95
CA LYS A 85 21.72 -1.43 3.60
C LYS A 85 22.66 -1.52 4.80
N ARG A 86 22.69 -2.68 5.46
CA ARG A 86 23.68 -3.01 6.48
C ARG A 86 25.05 -3.10 5.84
#